data_AF-A0A397TYR9-F1
#
_entry.id   AF-A0A397TYR9-F1
#
_cell.length_a   1.000
_cell.length_b   1.000
_cell.length_c   1.000
_cell.angle_alpha   90.00
_cell.angle_beta   90.00
_cell.angle_gamma   90.00
#
_symmetry.space_group_name_H-M   'P 1'
#
loop_
_entity.id
_entity.type
_entity.pdbx_description
1 polymer ?
#
loop_
_entity_poly.entity_id
_entity_poly.type
_entity_poly.pdbx_seq_one_letter_code
_entity_poly.pdbx_strand_id
1 'polypeptide(L)'
;MENDMQFSYPDVHSNIVSIMSTFSTPITYEGKMQDNISVKMFMSICYNLQPSDLLVLACVCRYFKNMLDERINPLAGEMWCNSRNQFTIFKDMDPPAGMNQQTFARLLTFKNGCQFCKTKEKTPTIYWIPGVRSCRDCMLQRAFGFHLFQDTFKVDNEILELISPVTPDIYLSDAQGVSKYYWISHVKNTIAFFMNADDNTRSALNDLRENIEIISKEAQHYHEWTNKLFQSQVRDQGILFERLLAEINSKLDCETFFKLQNDLSYQNLLLKIQVNPFLLHNWQNYKTKILQIIQRITCEEFTTQEPSITASNGTAKRKFLNTPVSSNVQQRSVKKSKSKKSQRNQELMDPNKIRTRIIKRLRKLTYGTVQRPEGSLISIQDPLYIYLSMCPSFVNPPIFSGLDYTKEFFEGTLIPTLKREAEQLRVNKVPRPPYLLDAKGAIELGFTCVPVFGCVLCTSITPCALKKIRQHIKTFHKIDDDNTERVISVDCDAMLTYMHLAFINKKKKKKNDD
;
A
#
# COMPACT_ATOMS: atom_id res chain seq x y z
N MET A 1 62.41 3.51 -12.79
CA MET A 1 61.87 2.29 -13.42
C MET A 1 60.41 2.21 -13.04
N GLU A 2 59.60 2.97 -13.76
CA GLU A 2 58.14 2.85 -13.76
C GLU A 2 57.79 1.60 -14.56
N ASN A 3 57.08 0.67 -13.95
CA ASN A 3 56.43 -0.42 -14.66
C ASN A 3 54.94 -0.10 -14.69
N ASP A 4 54.52 0.48 -15.82
CA ASP A 4 53.14 0.56 -16.25
C ASP A 4 52.58 -0.86 -16.43
N MET A 5 51.73 -1.29 -15.50
CA MET A 5 50.92 -2.48 -15.67
C MET A 5 49.62 -2.07 -16.37
N GLN A 6 49.70 -1.93 -17.70
CA GLN A 6 48.52 -1.77 -18.56
C GLN A 6 47.66 -3.03 -18.50
N PHE A 7 46.57 -2.98 -17.75
CA PHE A 7 45.49 -3.97 -17.88
C PHE A 7 44.73 -3.72 -19.18
N SER A 8 45.00 -4.56 -20.18
CA SER A 8 44.27 -4.64 -21.43
C SER A 8 42.89 -5.28 -21.22
N TYR A 9 41.82 -4.48 -21.20
CA TYR A 9 40.41 -4.92 -21.34
C TYR A 9 39.82 -4.48 -22.71
N PRO A 10 40.20 -5.12 -23.83
CA PRO A 10 39.78 -4.68 -25.16
C PRO A 10 38.28 -4.92 -25.45
N ASP A 11 37.65 -5.91 -24.82
CA ASP A 11 36.24 -6.25 -25.10
C ASP A 11 35.22 -5.36 -24.38
N VAL A 12 35.53 -4.86 -23.17
CA VAL A 12 34.64 -3.94 -22.46
C VAL A 12 34.69 -2.54 -23.09
N HIS A 13 35.88 -2.12 -23.52
CA HIS A 13 36.09 -0.80 -24.12
C HIS A 13 35.44 -0.69 -25.51
N SER A 14 35.50 -1.74 -26.33
CA SER A 14 34.82 -1.80 -27.64
C SER A 14 33.29 -1.72 -27.50
N ASN A 15 32.73 -2.46 -26.53
CA ASN A 15 31.29 -2.43 -26.23
C ASN A 15 30.84 -1.08 -25.69
N ILE A 16 31.61 -0.46 -24.79
CA ILE A 16 31.34 0.89 -24.29
C ILE A 16 31.38 1.91 -25.44
N VAL A 17 32.38 1.86 -26.33
CA VAL A 17 32.49 2.78 -27.47
C VAL A 17 31.32 2.59 -28.46
N SER A 18 30.88 1.36 -28.71
CA SER A 18 29.72 1.03 -29.54
C SER A 18 28.39 1.50 -28.93
N ILE A 19 28.22 1.34 -27.61
CA ILE A 19 27.06 1.83 -26.87
C ILE A 19 27.06 3.35 -26.85
N MET A 20 28.21 3.98 -26.60
CA MET A 20 28.36 5.45 -26.60
C MET A 20 28.13 6.04 -27.99
N SER A 21 28.55 5.37 -29.07
CA SER A 21 28.28 5.83 -30.45
C SER A 21 26.79 5.73 -30.78
N THR A 22 26.13 4.65 -30.33
CA THR A 22 24.68 4.46 -30.45
C THR A 22 23.90 5.57 -29.74
N PHE A 23 24.32 5.95 -28.53
CA PHE A 23 23.70 7.05 -27.78
C PHE A 23 24.10 8.44 -28.28
N SER A 24 25.20 8.57 -29.01
CA SER A 24 25.60 9.84 -29.64
C SER A 24 24.82 10.15 -30.92
N THR A 25 23.98 9.22 -31.41
CA THR A 25 23.15 9.46 -32.59
C THR A 25 22.00 10.43 -32.28
N PRO A 26 21.72 11.41 -33.16
CA PRO A 26 20.67 12.38 -32.91
C PRO A 26 19.28 11.81 -32.77
N ILE A 27 18.58 12.17 -31.70
CA ILE A 27 17.15 11.88 -31.59
C ILE A 27 16.41 12.86 -32.49
N THR A 28 15.80 12.35 -33.57
CA THR A 28 14.99 13.14 -34.48
C THR A 28 13.53 13.10 -34.04
N TYR A 29 12.98 14.26 -33.67
CA TYR A 29 11.54 14.46 -33.53
C TYR A 29 11.08 15.41 -34.63
N GLU A 30 10.08 14.99 -35.41
CA GLU A 30 9.41 15.82 -36.42
C GLU A 30 10.34 16.58 -37.38
N GLY A 31 11.46 15.96 -37.76
CA GLY A 31 12.38 16.53 -38.75
C GLY A 31 13.25 17.70 -38.28
N LYS A 32 13.27 18.02 -36.97
CA LYS A 32 14.23 18.99 -36.38
C LYS A 32 15.28 18.24 -35.57
N MET A 33 16.56 18.38 -35.96
CA MET A 33 17.69 17.95 -35.12
C MET A 33 17.77 18.90 -33.92
N GLN A 34 17.59 18.38 -32.70
CA GLN A 34 18.08 19.06 -31.51
C GLN A 34 19.57 18.73 -31.34
N ASP A 35 20.37 19.73 -30.98
CA ASP A 35 21.75 19.53 -30.55
C ASP A 35 21.76 18.56 -29.37
N ASN A 36 22.23 17.33 -29.61
CA ASN A 36 22.21 16.31 -28.57
C ASN A 36 23.24 16.67 -27.52
N ILE A 37 22.82 16.60 -26.25
CA ILE A 37 23.76 16.56 -25.14
C ILE A 37 24.73 15.39 -25.35
N SER A 38 26.04 15.67 -25.39
CA SER A 38 27.03 14.60 -25.52
C SER A 38 26.93 13.65 -24.32
N VAL A 39 27.27 12.38 -24.49
CA VAL A 39 27.27 11.39 -23.40
C VAL A 39 28.09 11.91 -22.21
N LYS A 40 29.25 12.51 -22.48
CA LYS A 40 30.11 13.11 -21.44
C LYS A 40 29.40 14.22 -20.66
N MET A 41 28.73 15.13 -21.37
CA MET A 41 27.96 16.20 -20.72
C MET A 41 26.78 15.64 -19.92
N PHE A 42 26.08 14.63 -20.46
CA PHE A 42 24.99 13.95 -19.75
C PHE A 42 25.47 13.28 -18.47
N MET A 43 26.61 12.57 -18.51
CA MET A 43 27.24 11.98 -17.32
C MET A 43 27.58 13.05 -16.30
N SER A 44 28.23 14.14 -16.72
CA SER A 44 28.55 15.27 -15.84
C SER A 44 27.32 15.89 -15.19
N ILE A 45 26.19 15.99 -15.90
CA ILE A 45 24.92 16.39 -15.28
C ILE A 45 24.50 15.35 -14.24
N CYS A 46 24.44 14.06 -14.61
CA CYS A 46 23.94 13.01 -13.73
C CYS A 46 24.76 12.84 -12.45
N TYR A 47 26.07 13.03 -12.49
CA TYR A 47 26.92 12.99 -11.30
C TYR A 47 26.58 14.08 -10.27
N ASN A 48 25.93 15.16 -10.69
CA ASN A 48 25.52 16.27 -9.83
C ASN A 48 24.03 16.24 -9.45
N LEU A 49 23.31 15.16 -9.78
CA LEU A 49 21.88 15.01 -9.48
C LEU A 49 21.67 14.09 -8.28
N GLN A 50 20.64 14.36 -7.48
CA GLN A 50 20.22 13.44 -6.42
C GLN A 50 19.54 12.20 -7.01
N PRO A 51 19.46 11.08 -6.28
CA PRO A 51 18.85 9.86 -6.81
C PRO A 51 17.40 10.04 -7.27
N SER A 52 16.62 10.93 -6.65
CA SER A 52 15.27 11.23 -7.11
C SER A 52 15.21 11.90 -8.45
N ASP A 53 16.18 12.76 -8.72
CA ASP A 53 16.17 13.62 -9.91
C ASP A 53 16.62 12.76 -11.09
N LEU A 54 17.55 11.84 -10.86
CA LEU A 54 17.86 10.75 -11.79
C LEU A 54 16.64 9.87 -12.07
N LEU A 55 15.85 9.51 -11.05
CA LEU A 55 14.62 8.72 -11.25
C LEU A 55 13.59 9.49 -12.09
N VAL A 56 13.42 10.79 -11.87
CA VAL A 56 12.54 11.65 -12.68
C VAL A 56 13.08 11.76 -14.10
N LEU A 57 14.38 11.97 -14.27
CA LEU A 57 15.04 12.07 -15.57
C LEU A 57 14.84 10.79 -16.41
N ALA A 58 14.96 9.62 -15.78
CA ALA A 58 14.69 8.33 -16.40
C ALA A 58 13.21 8.16 -16.86
N CYS A 59 12.29 8.99 -16.37
CA CYS A 59 10.89 9.00 -16.79
C CYS A 59 10.57 10.00 -17.92
N VAL A 60 11.49 10.90 -18.27
CA VAL A 60 11.24 11.96 -19.27
C VAL A 60 11.17 11.39 -20.69
N CYS A 61 12.15 10.56 -21.08
CA CYS A 61 12.16 9.95 -22.40
C CYS A 61 12.88 8.59 -22.39
N ARG A 62 12.66 7.79 -23.44
CA ARG A 62 13.28 6.46 -23.58
C ARG A 62 14.80 6.52 -23.63
N TYR A 63 15.36 7.58 -24.20
CA TYR A 63 16.80 7.78 -24.27
C TYR A 63 17.43 7.92 -22.88
N PHE A 64 16.94 8.84 -22.04
CA PHE A 64 17.43 9.00 -20.67
C PHE A 64 17.17 7.76 -19.81
N LYS A 65 16.03 7.09 -20.01
CA LYS A 65 15.77 5.80 -19.36
C LYS A 65 16.87 4.79 -19.67
N ASN A 66 17.23 4.65 -20.94
CA ASN A 66 18.26 3.69 -21.37
C ASN A 66 19.66 4.12 -20.90
N MET A 67 19.98 5.41 -20.93
CA MET A 67 21.24 5.96 -20.42
C MET A 67 21.43 5.73 -18.92
N LEU A 68 20.34 5.65 -18.15
CA LEU A 68 20.34 5.44 -16.70
C LEU A 68 19.98 3.99 -16.29
N ASP A 69 19.83 3.06 -17.23
CA ASP A 69 19.57 1.65 -16.96
C ASP A 69 20.87 0.86 -17.03
N GLU A 70 21.34 0.34 -15.90
CA GLU A 70 22.58 -0.46 -15.79
C GLU A 70 22.62 -1.69 -16.70
N ARG A 71 21.46 -2.21 -17.10
CA ARG A 71 21.38 -3.37 -18.01
C ARG A 71 21.66 -2.99 -19.46
N ILE A 72 21.54 -1.71 -19.79
CA ILE A 72 21.73 -1.18 -21.14
C ILE A 72 23.03 -0.37 -21.21
N ASN A 73 23.26 0.49 -20.22
CA ASN A 73 24.47 1.29 -20.09
C ASN A 73 25.25 0.88 -18.82
N PRO A 74 26.39 0.17 -18.95
CA PRO A 74 27.21 -0.23 -17.82
C PRO A 74 27.69 0.96 -16.94
N LEU A 75 27.83 2.16 -17.52
CA LEU A 75 28.25 3.36 -16.79
C LEU A 75 27.15 3.93 -15.89
N ALA A 76 25.90 3.53 -16.07
CA ALA A 76 24.78 4.03 -15.27
C ALA A 76 24.95 3.68 -13.79
N GLY A 77 25.56 2.52 -13.48
CA GLY A 77 25.76 2.08 -12.10
C GLY A 77 26.66 3.03 -11.31
N GLU A 78 27.69 3.57 -11.96
CA GLU A 78 28.57 4.57 -11.38
C GLU A 78 27.84 5.90 -11.14
N MET A 79 26.96 6.31 -12.06
CA MET A 79 26.14 7.52 -11.87
C MET A 79 25.22 7.38 -10.64
N TRP A 80 24.55 6.23 -10.50
CA TRP A 80 23.70 5.94 -9.33
C TRP A 80 24.49 5.87 -8.03
N CYS A 81 25.64 5.19 -8.05
CA CYS A 81 26.52 5.06 -6.89
C CYS A 81 27.03 6.43 -6.44
N ASN A 82 27.59 7.23 -7.36
CA ASN A 82 28.08 8.57 -7.05
C ASN A 82 26.95 9.49 -6.54
N SER A 83 25.80 9.47 -7.20
CA SER A 83 24.62 10.24 -6.78
C SER A 83 24.20 9.88 -5.34
N ARG A 84 24.16 8.59 -5.00
CA ARG A 84 23.86 8.14 -3.63
C ARG A 84 24.92 8.60 -2.64
N ASN A 85 26.20 8.47 -2.98
CA ASN A 85 27.31 8.79 -2.09
C ASN A 85 27.40 10.29 -1.78
N GLN A 86 27.09 11.14 -2.75
CA GLN A 86 27.14 12.58 -2.58
C GLN A 86 25.89 13.15 -1.90
N PHE A 87 24.70 12.65 -2.23
CA PHE A 87 23.46 13.34 -1.89
C PHE A 87 22.60 12.63 -0.84
N THR A 88 23.05 11.50 -0.29
CA THR A 88 22.26 10.74 0.68
C THR A 88 23.05 10.34 1.91
N ILE A 89 22.34 10.16 3.02
CA ILE A 89 22.86 9.55 4.25
C ILE A 89 23.21 8.06 4.07
N PHE A 90 22.91 7.49 2.91
CA PHE A 90 23.09 6.07 2.62
C PHE A 90 24.41 5.78 1.90
N LYS A 91 25.37 6.69 1.93
CA LYS A 91 26.63 6.61 1.18
C LYS A 91 27.51 5.39 1.52
N ASP A 92 27.43 4.89 2.75
CA ASP A 92 28.31 3.82 3.24
C ASP A 92 27.75 2.41 2.99
N MET A 93 26.67 2.29 2.22
CA MET A 93 26.13 0.98 1.81
C MET A 93 26.63 0.57 0.44
N ASP A 94 26.49 -0.70 0.12
CA ASP A 94 26.44 -1.16 -1.27
C ASP A 94 25.09 -1.84 -1.51
N PRO A 95 24.69 -2.06 -2.77
CA PRO A 95 23.50 -2.85 -3.05
C PRO A 95 23.71 -4.31 -2.61
N PRO A 96 22.66 -4.98 -2.11
CA PRO A 96 22.69 -6.42 -1.85
C PRO A 96 23.07 -7.22 -3.10
N ALA A 97 23.59 -8.43 -2.90
CA ALA A 97 23.91 -9.33 -4.00
C ALA A 97 22.71 -9.52 -4.95
N GLY A 98 22.96 -9.39 -6.26
CA GLY A 98 21.92 -9.49 -7.30
C GLY A 98 21.02 -8.26 -7.45
N MET A 99 21.19 -7.21 -6.63
CA MET A 99 20.51 -5.93 -6.79
C MET A 99 21.40 -4.91 -7.52
N ASN A 100 20.84 -4.22 -8.50
CA ASN A 100 21.55 -3.16 -9.22
C ASN A 100 21.44 -1.79 -8.50
N GLN A 101 22.35 -0.85 -8.78
CA GLN A 101 22.43 0.43 -8.07
C GLN A 101 21.16 1.26 -8.26
N GLN A 102 20.54 1.22 -9.44
CA GLN A 102 19.27 1.90 -9.74
C GLN A 102 18.13 1.40 -8.84
N THR A 103 17.98 0.08 -8.71
CA THR A 103 16.93 -0.53 -7.87
C THR A 103 17.16 -0.20 -6.41
N PHE A 104 18.42 -0.27 -5.98
CA PHE A 104 18.82 0.09 -4.63
C PHE A 104 18.53 1.56 -4.30
N ALA A 105 18.98 2.49 -5.14
CA ALA A 105 18.70 3.92 -5.02
C ALA A 105 17.19 4.21 -4.96
N ARG A 106 16.40 3.49 -5.78
CA ARG A 106 14.94 3.59 -5.77
C ARG A 106 14.33 3.14 -4.45
N LEU A 107 14.86 2.11 -3.80
CA LEU A 107 14.40 1.63 -2.49
C LEU A 107 14.73 2.62 -1.37
N LEU A 108 15.90 3.26 -1.44
CA LEU A 108 16.35 4.25 -0.46
C LEU A 108 15.66 5.62 -0.57
N THR A 109 14.87 5.85 -1.63
CA THR A 109 14.15 7.11 -1.83
C THR A 109 12.88 7.22 -0.94
N PHE A 110 13.06 7.27 0.38
CA PHE A 110 11.99 7.31 1.39
C PHE A 110 11.02 8.49 1.24
N LYS A 111 11.46 9.58 0.59
CA LYS A 111 10.60 10.74 0.29
C LYS A 111 9.41 10.45 -0.63
N ASN A 112 9.46 9.33 -1.36
CA ASN A 112 8.37 8.87 -2.21
C ASN A 112 7.34 8.01 -1.44
N GLY A 113 7.54 7.76 -0.14
CA GLY A 113 6.63 6.96 0.67
C GLY A 113 6.54 5.50 0.21
N CYS A 114 5.43 4.84 0.54
CA CYS A 114 5.18 3.45 0.14
C CYS A 114 5.12 3.31 -1.39
N GLN A 115 5.80 2.30 -1.96
CA GLN A 115 5.80 2.06 -3.41
C GLN A 115 4.41 1.70 -3.96
N PHE A 116 3.52 1.14 -3.14
CA PHE A 116 2.19 0.71 -3.56
C PHE A 116 1.15 1.82 -3.42
N CYS A 117 0.90 2.29 -2.19
CA CYS A 117 -0.14 3.29 -1.94
C CYS A 117 0.34 4.74 -2.06
N LYS A 118 1.65 4.96 -2.28
CA LYS A 118 2.29 6.29 -2.42
C LYS A 118 2.13 7.23 -1.22
N THR A 119 1.48 6.78 -0.14
CA THR A 119 1.34 7.60 1.07
C THR A 119 2.69 7.78 1.76
N LYS A 120 2.88 8.98 2.29
CA LYS A 120 4.01 9.36 3.14
C LYS A 120 3.62 9.42 4.62
N GLU A 121 2.34 9.18 4.91
CA GLU A 121 1.75 9.25 6.26
C GLU A 121 1.87 7.93 7.02
N LYS A 122 2.42 6.89 6.40
CA LYS A 122 2.67 5.59 7.03
C LYS A 122 4.15 5.30 6.94
N THR A 123 4.70 4.66 7.98
CA THR A 123 6.12 4.32 8.04
C THR A 123 6.49 3.41 6.87
N PRO A 124 7.31 3.89 5.93
CA PRO A 124 7.82 3.08 4.85
C PRO A 124 8.96 2.21 5.37
N THR A 125 8.86 0.89 5.17
CA THR A 125 9.90 -0.08 5.50
C THR A 125 10.41 -0.71 4.21
N ILE A 126 11.72 -0.89 4.09
CA ILE A 126 12.30 -1.68 3.00
C ILE A 126 12.23 -3.13 3.41
N TYR A 127 11.57 -3.92 2.57
CA TYR A 127 11.54 -5.36 2.66
C TYR A 127 12.53 -5.91 1.65
N TRP A 128 13.70 -6.31 2.15
CA TRP A 128 14.89 -6.55 1.34
C TRP A 128 14.74 -7.78 0.44
N ILE A 129 14.18 -8.85 0.97
CA ILE A 129 13.89 -10.08 0.23
C ILE A 129 13.01 -9.81 -1.00
N PRO A 130 11.80 -9.23 -0.87
CA PRO A 130 10.99 -8.87 -2.04
C PRO A 130 11.51 -7.66 -2.83
N GLY A 131 12.54 -6.95 -2.34
CA GLY A 131 13.10 -5.77 -3.00
C GLY A 131 12.09 -4.63 -3.14
N VAL A 132 11.27 -4.38 -2.12
CA VAL A 132 10.22 -3.33 -2.14
C VAL A 132 10.25 -2.45 -0.90
N ARG A 133 9.92 -1.17 -1.07
CA ARG A 133 9.67 -0.23 0.04
C ARG A 133 8.18 -0.05 0.23
N SER A 134 7.63 -0.52 1.35
CA SER A 134 6.20 -0.57 1.59
C SER A 134 5.84 -0.18 3.01
N CYS A 135 4.62 0.31 3.20
CA CYS A 135 4.02 0.32 4.54
C CYS A 135 3.52 -1.08 4.90
N ARG A 136 3.34 -1.32 6.20
CA ARG A 136 2.86 -2.60 6.76
C ARG A 136 1.57 -3.08 6.10
N ASP A 137 0.58 -2.20 5.96
CA ASP A 137 -0.73 -2.57 5.39
C ASP A 137 -0.64 -3.09 3.95
N CYS A 138 0.17 -2.43 3.12
CA CYS A 138 0.36 -2.86 1.73
C CYS A 138 1.18 -4.16 1.63
N MET A 139 2.06 -4.43 2.60
CA MET A 139 2.76 -5.71 2.64
C MET A 139 1.85 -6.86 3.03
N LEU A 140 0.98 -6.66 4.02
CA LEU A 140 0.02 -7.69 4.45
C LEU A 140 -0.95 -8.12 3.34
N GLN A 141 -1.20 -7.25 2.36
CA GLN A 141 -2.00 -7.60 1.18
C GLN A 141 -1.26 -8.50 0.17
N ARG A 142 0.06 -8.63 0.31
CA ARG A 142 0.96 -9.22 -0.70
C ARG A 142 1.89 -10.30 -0.16
N ALA A 143 1.83 -10.56 1.14
CA ALA A 143 2.51 -11.66 1.80
C ALA A 143 1.50 -12.48 2.61
N PHE A 144 1.70 -13.79 2.70
CA PHE A 144 0.90 -14.64 3.59
C PHE A 144 1.76 -15.28 4.66
N GLY A 145 1.14 -15.53 5.81
CA GLY A 145 1.73 -16.34 6.86
C GLY A 145 1.93 -17.78 6.38
N PHE A 146 2.93 -18.45 6.95
CA PHE A 146 3.26 -19.85 6.66
C PHE A 146 2.03 -20.78 6.63
N HIS A 147 1.17 -20.72 7.66
CA HIS A 147 -0.02 -21.55 7.78
C HIS A 147 -1.04 -21.33 6.64
N LEU A 148 -1.15 -20.11 6.11
CA LEU A 148 -2.06 -19.81 5.01
C LEU A 148 -1.61 -20.50 3.71
N PHE A 149 -0.30 -20.67 3.48
CA PHE A 149 0.20 -21.41 2.32
C PHE A 149 -0.09 -22.91 2.41
N GLN A 150 0.06 -23.49 3.59
CA GLN A 150 -0.30 -24.89 3.84
C GLN A 150 -1.81 -25.11 3.62
N ASP A 151 -2.63 -24.31 4.30
CA ASP A 151 -4.08 -24.53 4.36
C ASP A 151 -4.83 -24.09 3.09
N THR A 152 -4.34 -23.04 2.42
CA THR A 152 -5.06 -22.41 1.29
C THR A 152 -4.49 -22.79 -0.06
N PHE A 153 -3.16 -22.93 -0.16
CA PHE A 153 -2.48 -23.15 -1.44
C PHE A 153 -1.96 -24.58 -1.59
N LYS A 154 -2.08 -25.42 -0.54
CA LYS A 154 -1.60 -26.81 -0.52
C LYS A 154 -0.15 -26.93 -1.02
N VAL A 155 0.68 -25.97 -0.61
CA VAL A 155 2.11 -25.95 -0.96
C VAL A 155 2.85 -26.84 0.03
N ASP A 156 3.65 -27.76 -0.48
CA ASP A 156 4.44 -28.66 0.36
C ASP A 156 5.47 -27.89 1.19
N ASN A 157 5.71 -28.35 2.42
CA ASN A 157 6.64 -27.70 3.36
C ASN A 157 8.05 -27.57 2.79
N GLU A 158 8.50 -28.60 2.06
CA GLU A 158 9.80 -28.60 1.41
C GLU A 158 9.94 -27.43 0.44
N ILE A 159 8.88 -27.06 -0.28
CA ILE A 159 8.87 -25.90 -1.20
C ILE A 159 8.89 -24.58 -0.44
N LEU A 160 8.20 -24.48 0.70
CA LEU A 160 8.20 -23.25 1.51
C LEU A 160 9.50 -23.02 2.26
N GLU A 161 10.20 -24.09 2.66
CA GLU A 161 11.57 -24.02 3.19
C GLU A 161 12.57 -23.49 2.17
N LEU A 162 12.24 -23.61 0.89
CA LEU A 162 13.05 -23.15 -0.24
C LEU A 162 12.77 -21.69 -0.62
N ILE A 163 12.16 -20.92 0.28
CA ILE A 163 11.83 -19.52 0.05
C ILE A 163 12.23 -18.72 1.29
N SER A 164 13.03 -17.67 1.11
CA SER A 164 13.31 -16.74 2.20
C SER A 164 12.03 -16.03 2.66
N PRO A 165 11.71 -16.04 3.96
CA PRO A 165 10.61 -15.25 4.48
C PRO A 165 10.87 -13.76 4.29
N VAL A 166 9.83 -12.95 4.37
CA VAL A 166 9.91 -11.49 4.26
C VAL A 166 10.65 -10.91 5.45
N THR A 167 11.70 -10.12 5.20
CA THR A 167 12.47 -9.41 6.21
C THR A 167 12.30 -7.90 6.05
N PRO A 168 11.98 -7.13 7.11
CA PRO A 168 11.74 -7.59 8.48
C PRO A 168 10.44 -8.39 8.63
N ASP A 169 10.39 -9.19 9.69
CA ASP A 169 9.18 -9.89 10.09
C ASP A 169 8.02 -8.93 10.22
N ILE A 170 6.89 -9.33 9.64
CA ILE A 170 5.65 -8.60 9.79
C ILE A 170 5.07 -9.01 11.13
N TYR A 171 5.48 -8.32 12.20
CA TYR A 171 4.93 -8.56 13.54
C TYR A 171 3.41 -8.43 13.49
N LEU A 172 2.70 -9.55 13.54
CA LEU A 172 1.32 -9.58 14.00
C LEU A 172 1.40 -10.08 15.44
N SER A 173 0.71 -9.41 16.35
CA SER A 173 0.57 -9.88 17.72
C SER A 173 -0.45 -11.03 17.72
N ASP A 174 -0.04 -12.21 17.25
CA ASP A 174 -0.73 -13.46 17.48
C ASP A 174 -0.12 -14.15 18.72
N ALA A 175 -0.98 -14.65 19.60
CA ALA A 175 -0.62 -15.23 20.90
C ALA A 175 0.18 -16.56 20.80
N GLN A 176 0.69 -16.92 19.62
CA GLN A 176 1.21 -18.25 19.27
C GLN A 176 2.63 -18.25 18.69
N GLY A 177 3.32 -17.10 18.65
CA GLY A 177 4.73 -17.00 18.25
C GLY A 177 4.95 -16.27 16.92
N VAL A 178 6.22 -16.13 16.51
CA VAL A 178 6.62 -15.39 15.31
C VAL A 178 6.15 -16.14 14.05
N SER A 179 4.98 -15.75 13.52
CA SER A 179 4.49 -16.22 12.23
C SER A 179 5.39 -15.72 11.10
N LYS A 180 6.11 -16.62 10.41
CA LYS A 180 6.87 -16.28 9.19
C LYS A 180 5.93 -15.88 8.05
N TYR A 181 6.24 -14.79 7.35
CA TYR A 181 5.50 -14.32 6.18
C TYR A 181 6.29 -14.55 4.91
N TYR A 182 5.64 -14.94 3.82
CA TYR A 182 6.26 -15.14 2.52
C TYR A 182 5.61 -14.27 1.47
N TRP A 183 6.43 -13.69 0.60
CA TRP A 183 5.95 -12.87 -0.51
C TRP A 183 5.25 -13.74 -1.55
N ILE A 184 3.99 -13.44 -1.87
CA ILE A 184 3.16 -14.29 -2.74
C ILE A 184 3.82 -14.50 -4.10
N SER A 185 4.44 -13.47 -4.67
CA SER A 185 5.07 -13.59 -5.98
C SER A 185 6.27 -14.54 -5.96
N HIS A 186 7.02 -14.60 -4.86
CA HIS A 186 8.14 -15.52 -4.75
C HIS A 186 7.63 -16.96 -4.66
N VAL A 187 6.61 -17.20 -3.83
CA VAL A 187 5.98 -18.53 -3.73
C VAL A 187 5.44 -19.00 -5.07
N LYS A 188 4.73 -18.14 -5.82
CA LYS A 188 4.25 -18.48 -7.17
C LYS A 188 5.38 -18.83 -8.12
N ASN A 189 6.45 -18.04 -8.14
CA ASN A 189 7.60 -18.27 -9.02
C ASN A 189 8.33 -19.57 -8.66
N THR A 190 8.51 -19.85 -7.37
CA THR A 190 9.16 -21.07 -6.89
C THR A 190 8.33 -22.31 -7.22
N ILE A 191 7.01 -22.29 -7.03
CA ILE A 191 6.13 -23.39 -7.44
C ILE A 191 6.22 -23.61 -8.96
N ALA A 192 6.18 -22.53 -9.75
CA ALA A 192 6.31 -22.62 -11.21
C ALA A 192 7.67 -23.22 -11.62
N PHE A 193 8.75 -22.87 -10.94
CA PHE A 193 10.06 -23.47 -11.17
C PHE A 193 10.07 -24.98 -10.90
N PHE A 194 9.58 -25.41 -9.74
CA PHE A 194 9.56 -26.84 -9.37
C PHE A 194 8.64 -27.69 -10.24
N MET A 195 7.50 -27.15 -10.67
CA MET A 195 6.59 -27.88 -11.57
C MET A 195 7.18 -28.10 -12.97
N ASN A 196 8.23 -27.37 -13.34
CA ASN A 196 8.90 -27.48 -14.63
C ASN A 196 10.30 -28.15 -14.54
N ALA A 197 10.75 -28.50 -13.33
CA ALA A 197 12.08 -29.09 -13.12
C ALA A 197 12.07 -30.61 -13.35
N ASP A 198 13.20 -31.15 -13.83
CA ASP A 198 13.45 -32.58 -14.02
C ASP A 198 14.09 -33.23 -12.78
N ASP A 199 14.23 -34.57 -12.80
CA ASP A 199 14.62 -35.41 -11.65
C ASP A 199 16.03 -35.14 -11.07
N ASN A 200 16.81 -34.22 -11.65
CA ASN A 200 18.13 -33.79 -11.14
C ASN A 200 18.04 -32.84 -9.92
N THR A 201 16.89 -32.82 -9.26
CA THR A 201 16.43 -31.77 -8.34
C THR A 201 17.20 -31.77 -7.01
N ARG A 202 17.79 -32.90 -6.58
CA ARG A 202 18.34 -33.03 -5.22
C ARG A 202 19.62 -32.23 -4.96
N SER A 203 20.51 -32.09 -5.94
CA SER A 203 21.69 -31.21 -5.82
C SER A 203 21.27 -29.73 -5.81
N ALA A 204 20.36 -29.36 -6.73
CA ALA A 204 19.82 -28.01 -6.83
C ALA A 204 19.09 -27.57 -5.55
N LEU A 205 18.44 -28.50 -4.84
CA LEU A 205 17.78 -28.24 -3.55
C LEU A 205 18.75 -27.86 -2.43
N ASN A 206 19.91 -28.51 -2.34
CA ASN A 206 20.92 -28.18 -1.33
C ASN A 206 21.56 -26.81 -1.61
N ASP A 207 21.91 -26.55 -2.87
CA ASP A 207 22.44 -25.25 -3.30
C ASP A 207 21.43 -24.13 -3.03
N LEU A 208 20.14 -24.38 -3.26
CA LEU A 208 19.09 -23.40 -3.00
C LEU A 208 18.94 -23.11 -1.49
N ARG A 209 19.02 -24.14 -0.64
CA ARG A 209 18.94 -23.99 0.83
C ARG A 209 20.08 -23.13 1.38
N GLU A 210 21.31 -23.39 0.93
CA GLU A 210 22.47 -22.58 1.33
C GLU A 210 22.31 -21.12 0.87
N ASN A 211 21.88 -20.92 -0.37
CA ASN A 211 21.61 -19.59 -0.91
C ASN A 211 20.52 -18.83 -0.13
N ILE A 212 19.46 -19.49 0.31
CA ILE A 212 18.38 -18.88 1.10
C ILE A 212 18.88 -18.37 2.44
N GLU A 213 19.75 -19.13 3.12
CA GLU A 213 20.31 -18.72 4.39
C GLU A 213 21.20 -17.49 4.23
N ILE A 214 22.04 -17.46 3.19
CA ILE A 214 22.87 -16.32 2.83
C ILE A 214 22.01 -15.08 2.54
N ILE A 215 21.00 -15.22 1.67
CA ILE A 215 20.08 -14.14 1.29
C ILE A 215 19.32 -13.62 2.53
N SER A 216 18.90 -14.51 3.43
CA SER A 216 18.17 -14.13 4.65
C SER A 216 19.06 -13.38 5.63
N LYS A 217 20.31 -13.83 5.82
CA LYS A 217 21.31 -13.14 6.65
C LYS A 217 21.66 -11.77 6.09
N GLU A 218 21.86 -11.68 4.78
CA GLU A 218 22.11 -10.42 4.09
C GLU A 218 20.93 -9.45 4.26
N ALA A 219 19.70 -9.90 3.99
CA ALA A 219 18.50 -9.10 4.18
C ALA A 219 18.31 -8.61 5.62
N GLN A 220 18.65 -9.44 6.61
CA GLN A 220 18.63 -9.07 8.02
C GLN A 220 19.68 -8.00 8.34
N HIS A 221 20.90 -8.15 7.83
CA HIS A 221 21.95 -7.15 7.97
C HIS A 221 21.51 -5.78 7.43
N TYR A 222 20.98 -5.74 6.21
CA TYR A 222 20.47 -4.50 5.62
C TYR A 222 19.27 -3.92 6.38
N HIS A 223 18.41 -4.77 6.95
CA HIS A 223 17.30 -4.32 7.78
C HIS A 223 17.81 -3.64 9.06
N GLU A 224 18.71 -4.29 9.81
CA GLU A 224 19.28 -3.75 11.03
C GLU A 224 20.02 -2.44 10.78
N TRP A 225 20.79 -2.39 9.71
CA TRP A 225 21.51 -1.19 9.30
C TRP A 225 20.54 -0.04 8.99
N THR A 226 19.48 -0.31 8.21
CA THR A 226 18.49 0.71 7.84
C THR A 226 17.72 1.20 9.07
N ASN A 227 17.42 0.30 10.01
CA ASN A 227 16.76 0.63 11.26
C ASN A 227 17.68 1.50 12.14
N LYS A 228 18.98 1.21 12.23
CA LYS A 228 19.94 2.07 12.95
C LYS A 228 19.95 3.49 12.40
N LEU A 229 19.98 3.65 11.08
CA LEU A 229 19.87 4.98 10.45
C LEU A 229 18.53 5.65 10.69
N PHE A 230 17.43 4.90 10.63
CA PHE A 230 16.10 5.41 10.93
C PHE A 230 16.05 5.99 12.35
N GLN A 231 16.51 5.22 13.34
CA GLN A 231 16.55 5.67 14.74
C GLN A 231 17.49 6.87 14.92
N SER A 232 18.63 6.90 14.24
CA SER A 232 19.52 8.06 14.27
C SER A 232 18.81 9.31 13.76
N GLN A 233 18.10 9.21 12.63
CA GLN A 233 17.37 10.34 12.09
C GLN A 233 16.18 10.77 12.96
N VAL A 234 15.44 9.83 13.57
CA VAL A 234 14.39 10.20 14.55
C VAL A 234 15.00 11.06 15.67
N ARG A 235 16.17 10.67 16.19
CA ARG A 235 16.87 11.45 17.23
C ARG A 235 17.32 12.81 16.72
N ASP A 236 17.95 12.87 15.55
CA ASP A 236 18.47 14.12 14.98
C ASP A 236 17.34 15.12 14.70
N GLN A 237 16.24 14.66 14.09
CA GLN A 237 15.04 15.48 13.88
C GLN A 237 14.38 15.86 15.22
N GLY A 238 14.39 14.96 16.21
CA GLY A 238 13.91 15.24 17.57
C GLY A 238 14.66 16.40 18.22
N ILE A 239 16.00 16.40 18.16
CA ILE A 239 16.84 17.49 18.69
C ILE A 239 16.52 18.81 18.00
N LEU A 240 16.32 18.81 16.68
CA LEU A 240 15.93 20.03 15.94
C LEU A 240 14.55 20.54 16.37
N PHE A 241 13.59 19.64 16.57
CA PHE A 241 12.27 19.98 17.07
C PHE A 241 12.34 20.53 18.50
N GLU A 242 13.11 19.94 19.40
CA GLU A 242 13.31 20.43 20.77
C GLU A 242 13.95 21.82 20.79
N ARG A 243 14.94 22.09 19.94
CA ARG A 243 15.52 23.45 19.80
C ARG A 243 14.47 24.46 19.33
N LEU A 244 13.63 24.08 18.37
CA LEU A 244 12.53 24.93 17.92
C LEU A 244 11.55 25.21 19.06
N LEU A 245 11.22 24.21 19.87
CA LEU A 245 10.36 24.38 21.04
C LEU A 245 11.00 25.26 22.09
N ALA A 246 12.29 25.12 22.38
CA ALA A 246 12.98 25.97 23.35
C ALA A 246 12.91 27.45 22.96
N GLU A 247 13.05 27.75 21.65
CA GLU A 247 12.91 29.10 21.12
C GLU A 247 11.50 29.67 21.39
N ILE A 248 10.46 28.85 21.21
CA ILE A 248 9.06 29.23 21.43
C ILE A 248 8.75 29.32 22.93
N ASN A 249 9.17 28.34 23.72
CA ASN A 249 8.88 28.20 25.15
C ASN A 249 9.45 29.33 25.99
N SER A 250 10.58 29.93 25.57
CA SER A 250 11.12 31.13 26.21
C SER A 250 10.12 32.31 26.28
N LYS A 251 9.02 32.23 25.51
CA LYS A 251 7.97 33.25 25.41
C LYS A 251 6.61 32.80 25.95
N LEU A 252 6.52 31.59 26.50
CA LEU A 252 5.27 31.01 26.99
C LEU A 252 5.29 30.82 28.50
N ASP A 253 4.13 30.93 29.14
CA ASP A 253 3.94 30.50 30.51
C ASP A 253 3.79 28.96 30.59
N CYS A 254 3.98 28.41 31.80
CA CYS A 254 3.95 26.97 32.05
C CYS A 254 2.60 26.32 31.72
N GLU A 255 1.48 27.03 31.89
CA GLU A 255 0.14 26.49 31.65
C GLU A 255 -0.12 26.34 30.15
N THR A 256 0.19 27.37 29.36
CA THR A 256 0.10 27.33 27.90
C THR A 256 0.95 26.22 27.32
N PHE A 257 2.16 26.02 27.85
CA PHE A 257 3.03 24.93 27.41
C PHE A 257 2.45 23.54 27.71
N PHE A 258 1.88 23.34 28.91
CA PHE A 258 1.21 22.09 29.26
C PHE A 258 0.00 21.81 28.35
N LYS A 259 -0.81 22.82 28.05
CA LYS A 259 -1.93 22.70 27.09
C LYS A 259 -1.45 22.34 25.69
N LEU A 260 -0.36 22.96 25.22
CA LEU A 260 0.25 22.65 23.93
C LEU A 260 0.70 21.19 23.84
N GLN A 261 1.36 20.68 24.88
CA GLN A 261 1.82 19.28 24.91
C GLN A 261 0.66 18.29 24.83
N ASN A 262 -0.51 18.64 25.36
CA ASN A 262 -1.70 17.77 25.31
C ASN A 262 -2.55 17.95 24.03
N ASP A 263 -2.20 18.91 23.16
CA ASP A 263 -2.97 19.16 21.94
C ASP A 263 -2.75 18.08 20.87
N LEU A 264 -3.85 17.60 20.28
CA LEU A 264 -3.80 16.55 19.26
C LEU A 264 -3.07 16.99 17.99
N SER A 265 -3.19 18.25 17.58
CA SER A 265 -2.50 18.76 16.38
C SER A 265 -0.99 18.84 16.61
N TYR A 266 -0.58 19.20 17.83
CA TYR A 266 0.81 19.17 18.26
C TYR A 266 1.36 17.74 18.25
N GLN A 267 0.65 16.79 18.86
CA GLN A 267 1.04 15.37 18.85
C GLN A 267 1.15 14.81 17.42
N ASN A 268 0.26 15.21 16.52
CA ASN A 268 0.36 14.83 15.11
C ASN A 268 1.59 15.39 14.39
N LEU A 269 2.12 16.55 14.78
CA LEU A 269 3.38 17.08 14.23
C LEU A 269 4.57 16.24 14.66
N LEU A 270 4.59 15.83 15.95
CA LEU A 270 5.58 14.90 16.50
C LEU A 270 5.54 13.53 15.81
N LEU A 271 4.35 12.96 15.67
CA LEU A 271 4.16 11.67 15.00
C LEU A 271 4.66 11.70 13.55
N LYS A 272 4.50 12.81 12.83
CA LYS A 272 5.03 12.93 11.45
C LYS A 272 6.55 12.81 11.36
N ILE A 273 7.28 13.27 12.38
CA ILE A 273 8.73 13.11 12.45
C ILE A 273 9.08 11.63 12.64
N GLN A 274 8.34 10.94 13.52
CA GLN A 274 8.56 9.52 13.81
C GLN A 274 8.17 8.60 12.64
N VAL A 275 7.11 8.93 11.90
CA VAL A 275 6.60 8.12 10.80
C VAL A 275 7.61 8.02 9.65
N ASN A 276 8.25 9.13 9.27
CA ASN A 276 9.24 9.13 8.20
C ASN A 276 10.31 10.19 8.45
N PRO A 277 11.35 9.86 9.23
CA PRO A 277 12.37 10.80 9.68
C PRO A 277 13.34 11.21 8.57
N PHE A 278 13.27 10.56 7.40
CA PHE A 278 14.08 10.89 6.22
C PHE A 278 13.47 12.01 5.36
N LEU A 279 12.29 12.53 5.73
CA LEU A 279 11.70 13.68 5.06
C LEU A 279 12.41 14.96 5.50
N LEU A 280 12.78 15.80 4.54
CA LEU A 280 13.23 17.14 4.84
C LEU A 280 12.04 17.96 5.35
N HIS A 281 11.99 18.17 6.65
CA HIS A 281 10.95 18.97 7.29
C HIS A 281 11.24 20.46 7.10
N ASN A 282 10.22 21.21 6.66
CA ASN A 282 10.29 22.67 6.69
C ASN A 282 10.03 23.14 8.12
N TRP A 283 11.09 23.36 8.89
CA TRP A 283 11.01 23.76 10.29
C TRP A 283 10.28 25.10 10.51
N GLN A 284 10.33 26.02 9.54
CA GLN A 284 9.56 27.26 9.61
C GLN A 284 8.05 27.02 9.49
N ASN A 285 7.64 26.05 8.67
CA ASN A 285 6.25 25.62 8.60
C ASN A 285 5.80 24.97 9.92
N TYR A 286 6.65 24.13 10.53
CA TYR A 286 6.40 23.57 11.87
C TYR A 286 6.23 24.68 12.91
N LYS A 287 7.15 25.66 12.94
CA LYS A 287 7.06 26.85 13.81
C LYS A 287 5.74 27.58 13.67
N THR A 288 5.36 27.87 12.43
CA THR A 288 4.10 28.57 12.11
C THR A 288 2.88 27.80 12.62
N LYS A 289 2.85 26.48 12.43
CA LYS A 289 1.75 25.64 12.92
C LYS A 289 1.70 25.57 14.44
N ILE A 290 2.84 25.47 15.11
CA ILE A 290 2.89 25.48 16.58
C ILE A 290 2.36 26.81 17.11
N LEU A 291 2.76 27.95 16.52
CA LEU A 291 2.25 29.27 16.89
C LEU A 291 0.73 29.40 16.66
N GLN A 292 0.19 28.83 15.59
CA GLN A 292 -1.26 28.77 15.36
C GLN A 292 -1.99 27.94 16.42
N ILE A 293 -1.40 26.81 16.86
CA ILE A 293 -1.97 25.99 17.93
C ILE A 293 -1.97 26.77 19.25
N ILE A 294 -0.86 27.44 19.58
CA ILE A 294 -0.75 28.29 20.77
C ILE A 294 -1.82 29.37 20.75
N GLN A 295 -1.96 30.11 19.64
CA GLN A 295 -2.97 31.15 19.51
C GLN A 295 -4.40 30.63 19.71
N ARG A 296 -4.70 29.43 19.21
CA ARG A 296 -6.00 28.79 19.44
C ARG A 296 -6.22 28.48 20.92
N ILE A 297 -5.24 27.89 21.58
CA ILE A 297 -5.32 27.51 23.00
C ILE A 297 -5.49 28.74 23.89
N THR A 298 -4.79 29.83 23.61
CA THR A 298 -4.88 31.07 24.41
C THR A 298 -6.16 31.86 24.13
N CYS A 299 -6.76 31.74 22.93
CA CYS A 299 -8.04 32.38 22.63
C CYS A 299 -9.25 31.62 23.22
N GLU A 300 -9.17 30.30 23.42
CA GLU A 300 -10.28 29.51 24.00
C GLU A 300 -10.62 29.96 25.44
N GLU A 301 -9.67 30.56 26.17
CA GLU A 301 -9.86 31.09 27.54
C GLU A 301 -10.83 32.29 27.61
N PHE A 302 -11.06 33.01 26.50
CA PHE A 302 -11.96 34.17 26.49
C PHE A 302 -13.44 33.82 26.28
N THR A 303 -13.78 32.56 26.06
CA THR A 303 -15.16 32.12 25.75
C THR A 303 -15.86 31.34 26.87
N THR A 304 -15.23 31.13 28.02
CA THR A 304 -15.81 30.42 29.18
C THR A 304 -15.97 31.31 30.42
N GLN A 305 -16.51 32.53 30.24
CA GLN A 305 -17.23 33.20 31.33
C GLN A 305 -18.73 33.03 31.10
N GLU A 306 -19.37 32.21 31.92
CA GLU A 306 -20.83 32.11 32.02
C GLU A 306 -21.44 33.48 32.32
N PRO A 307 -22.46 33.95 31.57
CA PRO A 307 -23.37 34.94 32.10
C PRO A 307 -24.33 34.23 33.04
N SER A 308 -24.04 34.32 34.34
CA SER A 308 -25.11 34.31 35.34
C SER A 308 -26.01 35.52 35.04
N ILE A 309 -27.30 35.29 34.86
CA ILE A 309 -28.41 36.11 35.39
C ILE A 309 -29.75 35.46 35.04
N THR A 310 -30.55 35.43 36.09
CA THR A 310 -31.94 35.06 36.26
C THR A 310 -32.91 35.61 35.21
N ALA A 311 -33.94 34.81 34.94
CA ALA A 311 -35.12 35.21 34.19
C ALA A 311 -35.89 36.34 34.88
N SER A 312 -36.29 37.37 34.13
CA SER A 312 -37.60 38.00 34.27
C SER A 312 -38.01 38.75 33.00
N ASN A 313 -39.31 38.68 32.73
CA ASN A 313 -40.02 39.12 31.54
C ASN A 313 -40.07 40.66 31.35
N GLY A 314 -40.28 41.11 30.10
CA GLY A 314 -40.97 42.39 29.86
C GLY A 314 -40.57 43.19 28.62
N THR A 315 -41.25 42.93 27.51
CA THR A 315 -41.78 43.90 26.52
C THR A 315 -41.16 45.30 26.36
N ALA A 316 -40.72 45.67 25.15
CA ALA A 316 -41.19 46.86 24.42
C ALA A 316 -40.62 46.99 22.99
N LYS A 317 -41.48 47.43 22.07
CA LYS A 317 -41.27 47.74 20.65
C LYS A 317 -40.60 49.11 20.43
N ARG A 318 -39.81 49.24 19.35
CA ARG A 318 -39.89 50.26 18.24
C ARG A 318 -38.52 50.29 17.51
N LYS A 319 -38.41 49.87 16.24
CA LYS A 319 -38.66 50.61 14.97
C LYS A 319 -37.96 51.97 14.90
N PHE A 320 -37.11 52.19 13.88
CA PHE A 320 -37.21 53.17 12.78
C PHE A 320 -36.03 52.89 11.80
N LEU A 321 -36.28 52.47 10.54
CA LEU A 321 -36.27 53.27 9.28
C LEU A 321 -34.84 53.79 8.94
N ASN A 322 -34.29 53.75 7.72
CA ASN A 322 -34.83 53.68 6.37
C ASN A 322 -33.75 53.28 5.34
N THR A 323 -34.23 52.60 4.30
CA THR A 323 -33.82 52.42 2.88
C THR A 323 -33.46 53.75 2.13
N PRO A 324 -33.17 53.85 0.79
CA PRO A 324 -33.23 52.86 -0.33
C PRO A 324 -32.23 53.03 -1.54
N VAL A 325 -32.49 52.24 -2.61
CA VAL A 325 -32.25 52.44 -4.09
C VAL A 325 -30.83 52.13 -4.61
N SER A 326 -30.53 51.43 -5.72
CA SER A 326 -31.22 50.93 -6.95
C SER A 326 -30.40 49.73 -7.49
N SER A 327 -30.97 48.57 -7.84
CA SER A 327 -31.61 48.14 -9.11
C SER A 327 -30.70 47.91 -10.33
N ASN A 328 -30.54 46.63 -10.73
CA ASN A 328 -30.87 46.05 -12.06
C ASN A 328 -30.28 44.62 -12.09
N VAL A 329 -31.04 43.52 -11.97
CA VAL A 329 -32.09 42.94 -12.84
C VAL A 329 -31.60 42.52 -14.22
N GLN A 330 -31.46 41.20 -14.41
CA GLN A 330 -32.00 40.37 -15.51
C GLN A 330 -31.85 38.90 -15.08
N GLN A 331 -32.85 38.27 -14.46
CA GLN A 331 -33.99 37.54 -15.04
C GLN A 331 -33.69 36.56 -16.18
N ARG A 332 -33.89 35.27 -15.88
CA ARG A 332 -34.70 34.24 -16.58
C ARG A 332 -34.22 32.86 -16.10
N SER A 333 -35.02 31.82 -15.88
CA SER A 333 -36.47 31.63 -15.82
C SER A 333 -36.75 30.19 -15.37
N VAL A 334 -37.50 30.07 -14.28
CA VAL A 334 -38.51 29.09 -13.84
C VAL A 334 -38.84 27.88 -14.73
N LYS A 335 -38.93 26.68 -14.11
CA LYS A 335 -40.05 25.68 -14.08
C LYS A 335 -39.46 24.30 -13.71
N LYS A 336 -40.02 23.43 -12.87
CA LYS A 336 -41.31 23.33 -12.17
C LYS A 336 -41.10 22.31 -11.04
N SER A 337 -41.43 22.70 -9.82
CA SER A 337 -41.62 21.80 -8.69
C SER A 337 -42.91 20.99 -8.86
N LYS A 338 -42.85 19.68 -8.61
CA LYS A 338 -44.01 18.89 -8.21
C LYS A 338 -43.73 18.35 -6.82
N SER A 339 -44.47 18.90 -5.86
CA SER A 339 -44.61 18.42 -4.50
C SER A 339 -45.37 17.09 -4.49
N LYS A 340 -44.87 16.11 -3.74
CA LYS A 340 -45.71 15.12 -3.04
C LYS A 340 -45.15 14.91 -1.64
N LYS A 341 -45.87 15.46 -0.66
CA LYS A 341 -45.72 15.20 0.77
C LYS A 341 -46.19 13.77 1.08
N SER A 342 -45.48 13.12 1.99
CA SER A 342 -45.99 12.31 3.09
C SER A 342 -46.84 11.07 2.77
N GLN A 343 -46.17 9.91 2.75
CA GLN A 343 -46.61 8.70 3.46
C GLN A 343 -45.36 7.85 3.72
N ARG A 344 -44.77 8.04 4.92
CA ARG A 344 -43.62 7.27 5.38
C ARG A 344 -44.15 5.96 5.99
N ASN A 345 -44.46 4.99 5.13
CA ASN A 345 -44.46 3.60 5.56
C ASN A 345 -43.02 3.26 5.93
N GLN A 346 -42.77 2.86 7.18
CA GLN A 346 -41.51 2.21 7.55
C GLN A 346 -41.46 0.86 6.82
N GLU A 347 -40.99 0.86 5.57
CA GLU A 347 -40.62 -0.37 4.88
C GLU A 347 -39.48 -1.01 5.68
N LEU A 348 -39.76 -2.17 6.28
CA LEU A 348 -38.73 -3.03 6.85
C LEU A 348 -37.69 -3.29 5.75
N MET A 349 -36.45 -2.86 5.99
CA MET A 349 -35.35 -3.02 5.03
C MET A 349 -35.14 -4.50 4.72
N ASP A 350 -35.24 -4.89 3.44
CA ASP A 350 -34.91 -6.24 2.96
C ASP A 350 -33.53 -6.69 3.46
N PRO A 351 -33.41 -7.84 4.17
CA PRO A 351 -32.14 -8.37 4.66
C PRO A 351 -31.04 -8.47 3.59
N ASN A 352 -31.40 -8.72 2.32
CA ASN A 352 -30.41 -8.75 1.24
C ASN A 352 -29.85 -7.36 0.91
N LYS A 353 -30.68 -6.30 1.00
CA LYS A 353 -30.21 -4.91 0.86
C LYS A 353 -29.23 -4.58 1.99
N ILE A 354 -29.49 -5.07 3.20
CA ILE A 354 -28.61 -4.88 4.36
C ILE A 354 -27.28 -5.63 4.15
N ARG A 355 -27.30 -6.92 3.80
CA ARG A 355 -26.08 -7.70 3.49
C ARG A 355 -25.26 -7.04 2.37
N THR A 356 -25.92 -6.48 1.37
CA THR A 356 -25.27 -5.70 0.30
C THR A 356 -24.57 -4.46 0.83
N ARG A 357 -25.17 -3.73 1.78
CA ARG A 357 -24.50 -2.60 2.43
C ARG A 357 -23.29 -3.07 3.24
N ILE A 358 -23.42 -4.19 3.96
CA ILE A 358 -22.31 -4.80 4.71
C ILE A 358 -21.13 -5.11 3.80
N ILE A 359 -21.36 -5.84 2.71
CA ILE A 359 -20.32 -6.22 1.74
C ILE A 359 -19.68 -4.98 1.09
N LYS A 360 -20.49 -4.00 0.66
CA LYS A 360 -19.97 -2.76 0.08
C LYS A 360 -19.06 -2.02 1.05
N ARG A 361 -19.36 -2.06 2.34
CA ARG A 361 -18.59 -1.37 3.37
C ARG A 361 -17.35 -2.14 3.78
N LEU A 362 -17.44 -3.47 3.91
CA LEU A 362 -16.30 -4.37 4.04
C LEU A 362 -15.30 -4.17 2.92
N ARG A 363 -15.76 -4.15 1.66
CA ARG A 363 -14.92 -3.84 0.50
C ARG A 363 -14.18 -2.51 0.64
N LYS A 364 -14.86 -1.45 1.11
CA LYS A 364 -14.22 -0.14 1.36
C LYS A 364 -13.17 -0.21 2.48
N LEU A 365 -13.39 -1.05 3.50
CA LEU A 365 -12.43 -1.30 4.58
C LEU A 365 -11.22 -2.12 4.12
N THR A 366 -11.34 -2.89 3.04
CA THR A 366 -10.22 -3.66 2.46
C THR A 366 -9.31 -2.80 1.57
N TYR A 367 -9.88 -1.94 0.72
CA TYR A 367 -9.10 -1.14 -0.26
C TYR A 367 -8.37 0.08 0.34
N GLY A 368 -8.61 0.44 1.61
CA GLY A 368 -7.96 1.59 2.24
C GLY A 368 -8.28 2.96 1.61
N THR A 369 -9.36 3.08 0.83
CA THR A 369 -9.76 4.31 0.10
C THR A 369 -10.44 5.37 0.97
N VAL A 370 -10.38 5.25 2.30
CA VAL A 370 -10.97 6.24 3.22
C VAL A 370 -9.95 6.64 4.28
N GLN A 371 -9.70 7.95 4.42
CA GLN A 371 -8.92 8.54 5.53
C GLN A 371 -9.52 8.10 6.88
N ARG A 372 -8.78 7.35 7.70
CA ARG A 372 -9.31 6.77 8.95
C ARG A 372 -8.30 6.51 10.05
N PRO A 373 -8.78 6.42 11.31
CA PRO A 373 -7.99 6.04 12.47
C PRO A 373 -7.34 4.66 12.33
N GLU A 374 -6.17 4.52 12.95
CA GLU A 374 -5.32 3.34 12.98
C GLU A 374 -6.10 2.08 13.42
N GLY A 375 -5.85 0.94 12.77
CA GLY A 375 -6.46 -0.36 13.12
C GLY A 375 -7.78 -0.72 12.41
N SER A 376 -8.29 0.14 11.51
CA SER A 376 -9.58 -0.08 10.83
C SER A 376 -9.51 -0.85 9.49
N LEU A 377 -8.31 -1.18 9.00
CA LEU A 377 -8.14 -1.97 7.77
C LEU A 377 -8.42 -3.44 8.05
N ILE A 378 -9.29 -4.04 7.26
CA ILE A 378 -9.57 -5.47 7.30
C ILE A 378 -8.93 -6.09 6.07
N SER A 379 -7.89 -6.89 6.30
CA SER A 379 -7.29 -7.72 5.26
C SER A 379 -8.36 -8.69 4.71
N ILE A 380 -8.37 -8.93 3.40
CA ILE A 380 -9.27 -9.94 2.81
C ILE A 380 -8.99 -11.36 3.34
N GLN A 381 -7.82 -11.55 3.95
CA GLN A 381 -7.39 -12.77 4.61
C GLN A 381 -7.87 -12.88 6.07
N ASP A 382 -8.56 -11.86 6.61
CA ASP A 382 -9.17 -11.91 7.94
C ASP A 382 -10.19 -13.06 8.00
N PRO A 383 -10.22 -13.86 9.10
CA PRO A 383 -11.19 -14.94 9.29
C PRO A 383 -12.64 -14.51 9.03
N LEU A 384 -12.93 -13.23 9.22
CA LEU A 384 -14.20 -12.62 8.82
C LEU A 384 -14.62 -12.98 7.40
N TYR A 385 -13.75 -12.88 6.40
CA TYR A 385 -14.12 -13.17 5.00
C TYR A 385 -14.33 -14.66 4.72
N ILE A 386 -13.69 -15.52 5.52
CA ILE A 386 -13.88 -16.97 5.44
C ILE A 386 -15.27 -17.32 5.98
N TYR A 387 -15.59 -16.84 7.19
CA TYR A 387 -16.79 -17.25 7.92
C TYR A 387 -17.98 -16.30 7.77
N LEU A 388 -17.88 -15.24 6.94
CA LEU A 388 -18.91 -14.20 6.84
C LEU A 388 -20.30 -14.78 6.57
N SER A 389 -20.40 -15.77 5.69
CA SER A 389 -21.66 -16.43 5.33
C SER A 389 -22.30 -17.22 6.48
N MET A 390 -21.55 -17.46 7.56
CA MET A 390 -21.96 -18.22 8.75
C MET A 390 -22.11 -17.35 10.00
N CYS A 391 -21.60 -16.11 9.98
CA CYS A 391 -21.74 -15.15 11.06
C CYS A 391 -23.23 -14.83 11.33
N PRO A 392 -23.74 -15.07 12.56
CA PRO A 392 -25.13 -14.78 12.92
C PRO A 392 -25.56 -13.35 12.58
N SER A 393 -24.70 -12.35 12.82
CA SER A 393 -25.00 -10.94 12.52
C SER A 393 -24.93 -10.59 11.03
N PHE A 394 -24.45 -11.49 10.18
CA PHE A 394 -24.51 -11.36 8.72
C PHE A 394 -25.69 -12.12 8.12
N VAL A 395 -25.94 -13.33 8.63
CA VAL A 395 -27.08 -14.17 8.24
C VAL A 395 -28.38 -13.48 8.66
N ASN A 396 -28.46 -12.98 9.89
CA ASN A 396 -29.62 -12.26 10.42
C ASN A 396 -29.17 -10.88 10.86
N PRO A 397 -28.94 -9.96 9.91
CA PRO A 397 -28.42 -8.66 10.27
C PRO A 397 -29.45 -7.90 11.11
N PRO A 398 -29.02 -7.23 12.18
CA PRO A 398 -29.94 -6.69 13.16
C PRO A 398 -30.79 -5.58 12.55
N ILE A 399 -32.11 -5.79 12.50
CA ILE A 399 -33.09 -4.88 11.92
C ILE A 399 -33.45 -3.85 12.98
N PHE A 400 -32.70 -2.75 13.05
CA PHE A 400 -33.02 -1.66 13.97
C PHE A 400 -34.02 -0.69 13.33
N SER A 401 -35.21 -0.56 13.92
CA SER A 401 -36.17 0.46 13.56
C SER A 401 -35.65 1.84 14.00
N GLY A 402 -35.13 2.63 13.05
CA GLY A 402 -34.84 4.04 13.27
C GLY A 402 -33.38 4.45 13.37
N LEU A 403 -32.42 3.52 13.34
CA LEU A 403 -31.01 3.84 13.10
C LEU A 403 -30.71 3.59 11.62
N ASP A 404 -30.28 4.63 10.91
CA ASP A 404 -29.56 4.43 9.66
C ASP A 404 -28.38 3.50 9.95
N TYR A 405 -27.95 2.67 9.00
CA TYR A 405 -26.64 1.99 9.09
C TYR A 405 -25.55 3.05 8.98
N THR A 406 -25.45 3.92 10.00
CA THR A 406 -24.54 5.03 10.05
C THR A 406 -23.13 4.49 10.07
N LYS A 407 -22.20 5.36 9.68
CA LYS A 407 -20.79 5.02 9.65
C LYS A 407 -20.31 4.53 11.03
N GLU A 408 -20.80 5.17 12.08
CA GLU A 408 -20.44 4.96 13.47
C GLU A 408 -20.91 3.59 13.96
N PHE A 409 -22.17 3.21 13.72
CA PHE A 409 -22.68 1.88 14.07
C PHE A 409 -21.94 0.78 13.31
N PHE A 410 -21.68 1.00 12.02
CA PHE A 410 -21.02 0.01 11.20
C PHE A 410 -19.58 -0.27 11.66
N GLU A 411 -18.81 0.79 11.91
CA GLU A 411 -17.39 0.69 12.29
C GLU A 411 -17.21 0.37 13.77
N GLY A 412 -18.03 0.95 14.65
CA GLY A 412 -17.90 0.80 16.10
C GLY A 412 -18.61 -0.42 16.68
N THR A 413 -19.59 -0.99 15.99
CA THR A 413 -20.41 -2.09 16.54
C THR A 413 -20.46 -3.30 15.61
N LEU A 414 -20.97 -3.15 14.39
CA LEU A 414 -21.26 -4.31 13.54
C LEU A 414 -20.01 -5.06 13.09
N ILE A 415 -18.97 -4.34 12.67
CA ILE A 415 -17.70 -4.95 12.24
C ILE A 415 -16.99 -5.68 13.39
N PRO A 416 -16.79 -5.08 14.57
CA PRO A 416 -16.24 -5.80 15.73
C PRO A 416 -17.03 -7.05 16.09
N THR A 417 -18.37 -7.00 16.04
CA THR A 417 -19.23 -8.16 16.30
C THR A 417 -19.00 -9.26 15.26
N LEU A 418 -19.02 -8.93 13.97
CA LEU A 418 -18.78 -9.90 12.91
C LEU A 418 -17.39 -10.55 13.00
N LYS A 419 -16.36 -9.78 13.35
CA LYS A 419 -15.01 -10.32 13.60
C LYS A 419 -15.00 -11.31 14.75
N ARG A 420 -15.66 -10.97 15.86
CA ARG A 420 -15.77 -11.86 17.04
C ARG A 420 -16.52 -13.14 16.69
N GLU A 421 -17.62 -13.06 15.95
CA GLU A 421 -18.38 -14.22 15.50
C GLU A 421 -17.55 -15.13 14.59
N ALA A 422 -16.85 -14.56 13.61
CA ALA A 422 -15.98 -15.31 12.72
C ALA A 422 -14.82 -15.99 13.48
N GLU A 423 -14.25 -15.30 14.46
CA GLU A 423 -13.19 -15.85 15.29
C GLU A 423 -13.68 -16.98 16.21
N GLN A 424 -14.89 -16.85 16.76
CA GLN A 424 -15.51 -17.94 17.53
C GLN A 424 -15.74 -19.17 16.66
N LEU A 425 -16.22 -19.01 15.42
CA LEU A 425 -16.38 -20.13 14.48
C LEU A 425 -15.04 -20.81 14.18
N ARG A 426 -13.96 -20.02 14.04
CA ARG A 426 -12.60 -20.52 13.85
C ARG A 426 -12.09 -21.31 15.05
N VAL A 427 -12.20 -20.74 16.27
CA VAL A 427 -11.75 -21.36 17.53
C VAL A 427 -12.52 -22.66 17.82
N ASN A 428 -13.83 -22.66 17.54
CA ASN A 428 -14.68 -23.84 17.70
C ASN A 428 -14.48 -24.90 16.60
N LYS A 429 -13.50 -24.71 15.70
CA LYS A 429 -13.17 -25.63 14.60
C LYS A 429 -14.38 -26.00 13.73
N VAL A 430 -15.28 -25.04 13.52
CA VAL A 430 -16.41 -25.22 12.61
C VAL A 430 -15.86 -25.50 11.20
N PRO A 431 -16.41 -26.49 10.46
CA PRO A 431 -15.92 -26.82 9.12
C PRO A 431 -15.82 -25.58 8.24
N ARG A 432 -14.64 -25.37 7.64
CA ARG A 432 -14.35 -24.19 6.84
C ARG A 432 -15.23 -24.19 5.58
N PRO A 433 -16.01 -23.11 5.32
CA PRO A 433 -16.73 -23.00 4.06
C PRO A 433 -15.75 -22.78 2.90
N PRO A 434 -16.20 -22.98 1.64
CA PRO A 434 -15.38 -22.74 0.46
C PRO A 434 -14.78 -21.33 0.49
N TYR A 435 -13.46 -21.22 0.37
CA TYR A 435 -12.76 -19.94 0.53
C TYR A 435 -12.68 -19.16 -0.78
N LEU A 436 -13.03 -17.88 -0.72
CA LEU A 436 -13.11 -17.01 -1.90
C LEU A 436 -11.77 -16.72 -2.60
N LEU A 437 -10.61 -16.90 -1.95
CA LEU A 437 -9.31 -16.77 -2.62
C LEU A 437 -8.68 -18.09 -3.05
N ASP A 438 -9.32 -19.21 -2.75
CA ASP A 438 -8.97 -20.51 -3.32
C ASP A 438 -9.66 -20.66 -4.68
N ALA A 439 -8.97 -21.23 -5.67
CA ALA A 439 -9.54 -21.48 -6.99
C ALA A 439 -10.75 -22.41 -6.89
N LYS A 440 -10.63 -23.49 -6.12
CA LYS A 440 -11.74 -24.43 -5.90
C LYS A 440 -12.89 -23.75 -5.16
N GLY A 441 -12.59 -23.04 -4.07
CA GLY A 441 -13.61 -22.28 -3.34
C GLY A 441 -14.33 -21.24 -4.19
N ALA A 442 -13.63 -20.48 -5.04
CA ALA A 442 -14.24 -19.54 -5.97
C ALA A 442 -15.12 -20.23 -7.03
N ILE A 443 -14.74 -21.42 -7.50
CA ILE A 443 -15.57 -22.21 -8.42
C ILE A 443 -16.86 -22.64 -7.72
N GLU A 444 -16.77 -23.20 -6.51
CA GLU A 444 -17.91 -23.66 -5.71
C GLU A 444 -18.86 -22.52 -5.32
N LEU A 445 -18.32 -21.31 -5.10
CA LEU A 445 -19.09 -20.10 -4.84
C LEU A 445 -19.68 -19.46 -6.12
N GLY A 446 -19.46 -20.05 -7.29
CA GLY A 446 -20.11 -19.64 -8.55
C GLY A 446 -19.42 -18.49 -9.29
N PHE A 447 -18.12 -18.28 -9.08
CA PHE A 447 -17.37 -17.21 -9.77
C PHE A 447 -16.93 -17.58 -11.20
N THR A 448 -17.32 -18.73 -11.73
CA THR A 448 -16.83 -19.30 -13.00
C THR A 448 -16.96 -18.37 -14.22
N CYS A 449 -17.96 -17.48 -14.22
CA CYS A 449 -18.24 -16.55 -15.32
C CYS A 449 -17.64 -15.15 -15.16
N VAL A 450 -16.98 -14.84 -14.04
CA VAL A 450 -16.44 -13.49 -13.77
C VAL A 450 -14.91 -13.47 -13.86
N PRO A 451 -14.31 -12.31 -14.20
CA PRO A 451 -12.87 -12.20 -14.42
C PRO A 451 -12.09 -12.14 -13.10
N VAL A 452 -12.06 -13.24 -12.35
CA VAL A 452 -11.35 -13.35 -11.07
C VAL A 452 -10.18 -14.34 -11.11
N PHE A 453 -10.08 -15.15 -12.16
CA PHE A 453 -9.07 -16.21 -12.24
C PHE A 453 -7.87 -15.75 -13.05
N GLY A 454 -6.67 -15.98 -12.52
CA GLY A 454 -5.39 -15.78 -13.17
C GLY A 454 -4.60 -17.09 -13.29
N CYS A 455 -3.52 -17.07 -14.05
CA CYS A 455 -2.61 -18.20 -14.19
C CYS A 455 -1.47 -18.03 -13.19
N VAL A 456 -1.14 -19.06 -12.42
CA VAL A 456 0.01 -19.04 -11.50
C VAL A 456 1.33 -18.92 -12.28
N LEU A 457 1.37 -19.46 -13.50
CA LEU A 457 2.56 -19.54 -14.34
C LEU A 457 2.81 -18.29 -15.20
N CYS A 458 1.85 -17.37 -15.27
CA CYS A 458 1.98 -16.12 -16.04
C CYS A 458 1.82 -14.90 -15.15
N THR A 459 2.81 -14.01 -15.17
CA THR A 459 2.73 -12.70 -14.49
C THR A 459 2.01 -11.63 -15.31
N SER A 460 1.82 -11.85 -16.61
CA SER A 460 1.27 -10.87 -17.56
C SER A 460 -0.20 -11.07 -17.88
N ILE A 461 -0.82 -12.19 -17.47
CA ILE A 461 -2.22 -12.44 -17.79
C ILE A 461 -3.14 -11.66 -16.87
N THR A 462 -4.07 -10.91 -17.46
CA THR A 462 -5.10 -10.21 -16.71
C THR A 462 -6.14 -11.22 -16.18
N PRO A 463 -6.72 -10.99 -15.00
CA PRO A 463 -7.76 -11.85 -14.46
C PRO A 463 -8.91 -12.03 -15.46
N CYS A 464 -9.34 -13.27 -15.68
CA CYS A 464 -10.36 -13.61 -16.65
C CYS A 464 -11.28 -14.74 -16.14
N ALA A 465 -12.34 -15.03 -16.90
CA ALA A 465 -13.30 -16.07 -16.53
C ALA A 465 -12.68 -17.47 -16.60
N LEU A 466 -13.22 -18.43 -15.84
CA LEU A 466 -12.63 -19.77 -15.69
C LEU A 466 -12.40 -20.46 -17.03
N LYS A 467 -13.36 -20.36 -17.96
CA LYS A 467 -13.22 -20.95 -19.30
C LYS A 467 -12.02 -20.39 -20.07
N LYS A 468 -11.78 -19.07 -19.98
CA LYS A 468 -10.66 -18.41 -20.66
C LYS A 468 -9.33 -18.78 -20.02
N ILE A 469 -9.26 -18.86 -18.70
CA ILE A 469 -8.01 -19.22 -18.02
C ILE A 469 -7.63 -20.68 -18.27
N ARG A 470 -8.61 -21.60 -18.25
CA ARG A 470 -8.39 -23.01 -18.60
C ARG A 470 -7.89 -23.16 -20.03
N GLN A 471 -8.50 -22.42 -20.97
CA GLN A 471 -8.04 -22.40 -22.35
C GLN A 471 -6.59 -21.90 -22.45
N HIS A 472 -6.26 -20.81 -21.76
CA HIS A 472 -4.90 -20.28 -21.73
C HIS A 472 -3.89 -21.30 -21.19
N ILE A 473 -4.21 -21.95 -20.07
CA ILE A 473 -3.35 -22.99 -19.47
C ILE A 473 -3.11 -24.13 -20.45
N LYS A 474 -4.17 -24.62 -21.10
CA LYS A 474 -4.09 -25.69 -22.09
C LYS A 474 -3.25 -25.30 -23.31
N THR A 475 -3.41 -24.09 -23.83
CA THR A 475 -2.72 -23.66 -25.05
C THR A 475 -1.28 -23.25 -24.83
N PHE A 476 -0.98 -22.56 -23.73
CA PHE A 476 0.33 -21.96 -23.49
C PHE A 476 1.22 -22.78 -22.55
N HIS A 477 0.64 -23.58 -21.66
CA HIS A 477 1.39 -24.40 -20.71
C HIS A 477 1.27 -25.91 -20.95
N LYS A 478 0.39 -26.34 -21.87
CA LYS A 478 0.17 -27.76 -22.22
C LYS A 478 -0.17 -28.65 -21.02
N ILE A 479 -0.76 -28.08 -19.97
CA ILE A 479 -1.18 -28.80 -18.77
C ILE A 479 -2.54 -29.45 -19.04
N ASP A 480 -2.70 -30.68 -18.58
CA ASP A 480 -3.93 -31.46 -18.68
C ASP A 480 -5.05 -30.93 -17.78
N ASP A 481 -6.29 -31.33 -18.07
CA ASP A 481 -7.47 -30.83 -17.35
C ASP A 481 -7.45 -31.24 -15.85
N ASP A 482 -6.78 -32.35 -15.51
CA ASP A 482 -6.68 -32.87 -14.13
C ASP A 482 -5.78 -32.02 -13.23
N ASN A 483 -4.71 -31.42 -13.77
CA ASN A 483 -3.83 -30.52 -13.00
C ASN A 483 -4.14 -29.03 -13.18
N THR A 484 -5.05 -28.70 -14.11
CA THR A 484 -5.39 -27.32 -14.45
C THR A 484 -5.84 -26.48 -13.24
N GLU A 485 -6.54 -27.07 -12.27
CA GLU A 485 -7.01 -26.32 -11.09
C GLU A 485 -5.88 -25.89 -10.14
N ARG A 486 -4.75 -26.62 -10.11
CA ARG A 486 -3.59 -26.28 -9.26
C ARG A 486 -2.83 -25.06 -9.75
N VAL A 487 -2.93 -24.76 -11.04
CA VAL A 487 -2.23 -23.64 -11.69
C VAL A 487 -3.15 -22.43 -11.92
N ILE A 488 -4.38 -22.48 -11.42
CA ILE A 488 -5.30 -21.35 -11.36
C ILE A 488 -5.11 -20.63 -10.03
N SER A 489 -4.97 -19.31 -10.10
CA SER A 489 -5.01 -18.44 -8.92
C SER A 489 -6.22 -17.53 -8.96
N VAL A 490 -6.64 -17.04 -7.80
CA VAL A 490 -7.68 -16.02 -7.70
C VAL A 490 -7.03 -14.66 -7.45
N ASP A 491 -7.35 -13.69 -8.29
CA ASP A 491 -6.89 -12.31 -8.13
C ASP A 491 -7.68 -11.62 -7.02
N CYS A 492 -6.98 -11.10 -6.01
CA CYS A 492 -7.61 -10.51 -4.82
C CYS A 492 -8.40 -9.23 -5.16
N ASP A 493 -7.87 -8.38 -6.04
CA ASP A 493 -8.50 -7.11 -6.39
C ASP A 493 -9.74 -7.33 -7.26
N ALA A 494 -9.68 -8.28 -8.19
CA ALA A 494 -10.83 -8.73 -8.95
C ALA A 494 -11.87 -9.39 -8.03
N MET A 495 -11.45 -10.27 -7.13
CA MET A 495 -12.36 -10.97 -6.20
C MET A 495 -13.15 -9.98 -5.33
N LEU A 496 -12.49 -8.96 -4.77
CA LEU A 496 -13.17 -7.90 -4.01
C LEU A 496 -14.22 -7.14 -4.83
N THR A 497 -14.03 -7.03 -6.15
CA THR A 497 -15.00 -6.41 -7.05
C THR A 497 -16.28 -7.26 -7.16
N TYR A 498 -16.13 -8.58 -7.21
CA TYR A 498 -17.23 -9.53 -7.40
C TYR A 498 -17.73 -10.19 -6.11
N MET A 499 -17.14 -9.88 -4.95
CA MET A 499 -17.43 -10.50 -3.66
C MET A 499 -18.92 -10.57 -3.28
N HIS A 500 -19.72 -9.61 -3.74
CA HIS A 500 -21.17 -9.61 -3.55
C HIS A 500 -21.85 -10.89 -4.09
N LEU A 501 -21.30 -11.53 -5.12
CA LEU A 501 -21.84 -12.76 -5.72
C LEU A 501 -21.77 -13.94 -4.75
N ALA A 502 -20.70 -14.07 -3.96
CA ALA A 502 -20.53 -15.17 -2.99
C ALA A 502 -21.63 -15.18 -1.91
N PHE A 503 -22.16 -14.01 -1.58
CA PHE A 503 -22.94 -13.83 -0.35
C PHE A 503 -24.38 -13.37 -0.57
N ILE A 504 -24.75 -12.91 -1.77
CA ILE A 504 -26.08 -12.36 -2.06
C ILE A 504 -26.88 -13.23 -3.05
N ASN A 505 -26.24 -14.12 -3.80
CA ASN A 505 -26.93 -14.94 -4.82
C ASN A 505 -27.12 -16.40 -4.41
N LYS A 506 -28.35 -16.74 -4.00
CA LYS A 506 -28.91 -18.10 -4.12
C LYS A 506 -30.35 -18.06 -4.61
N LYS A 507 -30.56 -17.67 -5.87
CA LYS A 507 -31.77 -18.02 -6.63
C LYS A 507 -31.42 -18.44 -8.06
N LYS A 508 -31.03 -19.71 -8.22
CA LYS A 508 -31.45 -20.60 -9.32
C LYS A 508 -31.61 -21.99 -8.70
N LYS A 509 -32.81 -22.31 -8.19
CA LYS A 509 -33.75 -23.27 -8.79
C LYS A 509 -33.04 -24.44 -9.50
N LYS A 510 -33.14 -25.61 -8.87
CA LYS A 510 -33.34 -26.89 -9.57
C LYS A 510 -34.29 -26.70 -10.75
N LYS A 511 -33.83 -27.02 -11.96
CA LYS A 511 -34.55 -27.73 -13.03
C LYS A 511 -33.65 -27.72 -14.27
N ASN A 512 -33.02 -28.86 -14.52
CA ASN A 512 -33.16 -29.63 -15.76
C ASN A 512 -32.21 -30.83 -15.63
N ASP A 513 -32.69 -31.85 -14.94
CA ASP A 513 -32.51 -33.22 -15.44
C ASP A 513 -33.68 -33.41 -16.41
N ASP A 514 -33.36 -33.47 -17.69
CA ASP A 514 -33.98 -34.25 -18.77
C ASP A 514 -33.02 -34.22 -19.96
#